data_AF-R7LI86-F1
#
_entry.id   AF-R7LI86-F1
#
_cell.length_a   1.000
_cell.length_b   1.000
_cell.length_c   1.000
_cell.angle_alpha   90.00
_cell.angle_beta   90.00
_cell.angle_gamma   90.00
#
_symmetry.space_group_name_H-M   'P 1'
#
loop_
_entity.id
_entity.type
_entity.pdbx_description
1 polymer ?
#
loop_
_entity_poly.entity_id
_entity_poly.type
_entity_poly.pdbx_seq_one_letter_code
_entity_poly.pdbx_strand_id
1 'polypeptide(L)'
;MAIGNYTEANGYNNIALGNQACKGVKGSNKVCIGANSGPKTGAYTTDSVERIFIGSQSKFNGGTSVLEVHNTDATASFRNYGYGSLSSNATSVVVNGNLLVRGRIVFQPEVYHKNYVYDNCALTMTSGDANDYAYFRYCGGEANSLGTALSSDRRLKYVGNEFTSGLDKIRALKVFNYTYKKDETKTPHVGVIAQDLQKIFPNAVKKGADGFLTIRMEDMFYAVINAIKELDAKVSAQEKRINELESIVKQQDARLKTLEAKIK
;
A
#
# COMPACT_ATOMS: atom_id res chain seq x y z
N MET A 1 44.44 -7.34 -23.16
CA MET A 1 45.22 -6.07 -23.11
C MET A 1 45.44 -5.68 -21.67
N ALA A 2 46.70 -5.47 -21.23
CA ALA A 2 47.02 -5.07 -19.85
C ALA A 2 47.90 -3.81 -19.86
N ILE A 3 47.51 -2.79 -19.08
CA ILE A 3 48.22 -1.52 -18.97
C ILE A 3 48.28 -1.11 -17.50
N GLY A 4 49.47 -1.15 -16.90
CA GLY A 4 49.71 -0.79 -15.51
C GLY A 4 50.70 -1.73 -14.81
N ASN A 5 51.16 -1.33 -13.63
CA ASN A 5 52.06 -2.16 -12.82
C ASN A 5 51.31 -3.38 -12.26
N TYR A 6 51.94 -4.56 -12.23
CA TYR A 6 51.36 -5.82 -11.71
C TYR A 6 49.95 -6.16 -12.25
N THR A 7 49.63 -5.70 -13.46
CA THR A 7 48.32 -5.86 -14.09
C THR A 7 48.30 -7.15 -14.90
N GLU A 8 47.20 -7.89 -14.84
CA GLU A 8 47.06 -9.16 -15.56
C GLU A 8 45.84 -9.12 -16.48
N ALA A 9 45.99 -9.63 -17.69
CA ALA A 9 44.89 -9.84 -18.64
C ALA A 9 45.04 -11.22 -19.29
N ASN A 10 45.00 -12.26 -18.47
CA ASN A 10 45.06 -13.66 -18.93
C ASN A 10 43.71 -14.07 -19.54
N GLY A 11 43.67 -15.05 -20.45
CA GLY A 11 42.42 -15.46 -21.12
C GLY A 11 42.05 -14.56 -22.31
N TYR A 12 40.89 -14.83 -22.91
CA TYR A 12 40.43 -14.12 -24.11
C TYR A 12 39.60 -12.87 -23.75
N ASN A 13 39.72 -11.83 -24.57
CA ASN A 13 38.95 -10.57 -24.47
C ASN A 13 39.05 -9.83 -23.12
N ASN A 14 40.10 -10.10 -22.35
CA ASN A 14 40.32 -9.39 -21.09
C ASN A 14 41.02 -8.04 -21.34
N ILE A 15 40.54 -7.01 -20.65
CA ILE A 15 41.12 -5.67 -20.64
C ILE A 15 41.39 -5.28 -19.20
N ALA A 16 42.62 -4.90 -18.88
CA ALA A 16 43.02 -4.52 -17.54
C ALA A 16 43.80 -3.21 -17.57
N LEU A 17 43.32 -2.20 -16.83
CA LEU A 17 43.88 -0.85 -16.79
C LEU A 17 44.04 -0.38 -15.34
N GLY A 18 45.27 -0.20 -14.89
CA GLY A 18 45.62 0.30 -13.56
C GLY A 18 46.38 -0.71 -12.70
N ASN A 19 47.08 -0.23 -11.67
CA ASN A 19 47.94 -1.07 -10.82
C ASN A 19 47.17 -2.27 -10.21
N GLN A 20 47.63 -3.50 -10.43
CA GLN A 20 46.96 -4.73 -9.99
C GLN A 20 45.51 -4.92 -10.51
N ALA A 21 45.13 -4.29 -11.61
CA ALA A 21 43.83 -4.55 -12.23
C ALA A 21 43.77 -5.98 -12.80
N CYS A 22 42.62 -6.66 -12.63
CA CYS A 22 42.38 -8.05 -13.04
C CYS A 22 43.44 -9.06 -12.53
N LYS A 23 44.18 -8.72 -11.47
CA LYS A 23 45.23 -9.59 -10.93
C LYS A 23 44.66 -10.92 -10.46
N GLY A 24 45.23 -12.04 -10.93
CA GLY A 24 44.79 -13.39 -10.59
C GLY A 24 43.57 -13.88 -11.39
N VAL A 25 43.03 -13.09 -12.32
CA VAL A 25 41.95 -13.53 -13.22
C VAL A 25 42.52 -14.49 -14.26
N LYS A 26 41.90 -15.66 -14.38
CA LYS A 26 42.22 -16.72 -15.36
C LYS A 26 41.12 -16.93 -16.40
N GLY A 27 39.91 -16.43 -16.12
CA GLY A 27 38.76 -16.47 -17.01
C GLY A 27 38.86 -15.51 -18.20
N SER A 28 37.79 -15.43 -18.99
CA SER A 28 37.72 -14.57 -20.19
C SER A 28 36.60 -13.53 -20.08
N ASN A 29 36.55 -12.54 -20.98
CA ASN A 29 35.52 -11.49 -21.06
C ASN A 29 35.40 -10.60 -19.79
N LYS A 30 36.53 -10.19 -19.22
CA LYS A 30 36.62 -9.30 -18.04
C LYS A 30 37.28 -7.98 -18.40
N VAL A 31 36.66 -6.88 -18.02
CA VAL A 31 37.24 -5.54 -18.13
C VAL A 31 37.44 -4.96 -16.74
N CYS A 32 38.69 -4.74 -16.32
CA CYS A 32 39.04 -4.16 -15.02
C CYS A 32 39.68 -2.79 -15.21
N ILE A 33 39.04 -1.74 -14.70
CA ILE A 33 39.49 -0.36 -14.81
C ILE A 33 39.62 0.23 -13.40
N GLY A 34 40.86 0.42 -12.95
CA GLY A 34 41.20 0.99 -11.65
C GLY A 34 42.16 0.11 -10.86
N ALA A 35 42.84 0.71 -9.88
CA ALA A 35 43.82 -0.02 -9.07
C ALA A 35 43.15 -1.12 -8.22
N ASN A 36 43.67 -2.33 -8.24
CA ASN A 36 43.11 -3.50 -7.55
C ASN A 36 41.65 -3.83 -7.94
N SER A 37 41.19 -3.38 -9.11
CA SER A 37 39.86 -3.68 -9.64
C SER A 37 39.79 -5.10 -10.20
N GLY A 38 38.59 -5.69 -10.16
CA GLY A 38 38.33 -7.02 -10.71
C GLY A 38 38.17 -8.11 -9.65
N PRO A 39 37.70 -9.29 -10.06
CA PRO A 39 37.37 -10.36 -9.14
C PRO A 39 38.64 -10.97 -8.56
N LYS A 40 38.64 -11.18 -7.24
CA LYS A 40 39.75 -11.79 -6.49
C LYS A 40 39.43 -13.22 -6.04
N THR A 41 38.15 -13.56 -5.96
CA THR A 41 37.65 -14.85 -5.48
C THR A 41 36.37 -15.24 -6.21
N GLY A 42 35.99 -16.52 -6.10
CA GLY A 42 34.77 -17.05 -6.68
C GLY A 42 34.83 -17.30 -8.19
N ALA A 43 33.68 -17.72 -8.75
CA ALA A 43 33.56 -18.13 -10.15
C ALA A 43 33.97 -17.03 -11.15
N TYR A 44 33.84 -15.76 -10.77
CA TYR A 44 34.14 -14.61 -11.64
C TYR A 44 35.63 -14.52 -12.00
N THR A 45 36.51 -15.19 -11.24
CA THR A 45 37.95 -15.25 -11.52
C THR A 45 38.31 -16.21 -12.65
N THR A 46 37.48 -17.22 -12.92
CA THR A 46 37.77 -18.31 -13.87
C THR A 46 36.72 -18.48 -14.96
N ASP A 47 35.52 -17.92 -14.80
CA ASP A 47 34.46 -18.01 -15.81
C ASP A 47 34.70 -17.12 -17.04
N SER A 48 33.86 -17.29 -18.06
CA SER A 48 33.91 -16.50 -19.30
C SER A 48 32.69 -15.60 -19.49
N VAL A 49 32.01 -15.22 -18.40
CA VAL A 49 30.84 -14.33 -18.46
C VAL A 49 31.28 -12.87 -18.53
N GLU A 50 30.63 -12.08 -19.38
CA GLU A 50 30.99 -10.67 -19.59
C GLU A 50 30.76 -9.83 -18.31
N ARG A 51 31.84 -9.24 -17.78
CA ARG A 51 31.76 -8.31 -16.64
C ARG A 51 32.76 -7.17 -16.76
N ILE A 52 32.30 -5.98 -16.41
CA ILE A 52 33.10 -4.76 -16.36
C ILE A 52 33.17 -4.26 -14.92
N PHE A 53 34.37 -4.01 -14.43
CA PHE A 53 34.69 -3.54 -13.08
C PHE A 53 35.32 -2.16 -13.18
N ILE A 54 34.66 -1.14 -12.63
CA ILE A 54 35.09 0.26 -12.72
C ILE A 54 35.32 0.84 -11.33
N GLY A 55 36.51 1.43 -11.15
CA GLY A 55 37.01 1.94 -9.88
C GLY A 55 37.84 0.88 -9.14
N SER A 56 38.64 1.35 -8.18
CA SER A 56 39.38 0.44 -7.29
C SER A 56 38.43 -0.44 -6.47
N GLN A 57 38.98 -1.45 -5.80
CA GLN A 57 38.23 -2.23 -4.81
C GLN A 57 37.40 -1.30 -3.90
N SER A 58 36.12 -1.61 -3.73
CA SER A 58 35.21 -0.77 -2.94
C SER A 58 35.67 -0.73 -1.49
N LYS A 59 35.88 0.47 -0.95
CA LYS A 59 36.17 0.66 0.48
C LYS A 59 34.93 0.54 1.37
N PHE A 60 33.73 0.57 0.79
CA PHE A 60 32.48 0.50 1.54
C PHE A 60 32.21 -0.92 2.04
N ASN A 61 32.36 -1.92 1.17
CA ASN A 61 32.04 -3.32 1.47
C ASN A 61 33.12 -4.32 1.04
N GLY A 62 34.28 -3.86 0.55
CA GLY A 62 35.34 -4.74 0.03
C GLY A 62 35.05 -5.34 -1.34
N GLY A 63 33.96 -4.93 -2.01
CA GLY A 63 33.55 -5.40 -3.34
C GLY A 63 34.61 -5.19 -4.41
N THR A 64 34.48 -5.94 -5.52
CA THR A 64 35.56 -6.10 -6.52
C THR A 64 35.93 -4.80 -7.24
N SER A 65 34.99 -3.86 -7.31
CA SER A 65 35.17 -2.47 -7.70
C SER A 65 34.07 -1.59 -7.11
N VAL A 66 34.14 -0.28 -7.31
CA VAL A 66 33.07 0.65 -6.91
C VAL A 66 31.79 0.38 -7.70
N LEU A 67 31.93 0.13 -9.01
CA LEU A 67 30.85 -0.14 -9.94
C LEU A 67 31.15 -1.42 -10.71
N GLU A 68 30.16 -2.29 -10.86
CA GLU A 68 30.24 -3.50 -11.67
C GLU A 68 29.08 -3.52 -12.68
N VAL A 69 29.37 -3.89 -13.92
CA VAL A 69 28.37 -4.13 -14.96
C VAL A 69 28.45 -5.60 -15.32
N HIS A 70 27.37 -6.33 -15.06
CA HIS A 70 27.27 -7.76 -15.33
C HIS A 70 26.33 -7.93 -16.51
N ASN A 71 26.79 -8.62 -17.55
CA ASN A 71 25.98 -9.00 -18.70
C ASN A 71 26.01 -10.51 -18.83
N THR A 72 24.88 -11.16 -18.61
CA THR A 72 24.82 -12.61 -18.45
C THR A 72 23.43 -13.13 -18.77
N ASP A 73 23.35 -14.34 -19.32
CA ASP A 73 22.08 -15.04 -19.51
C ASP A 73 21.60 -15.77 -18.24
N ALA A 74 22.41 -15.75 -17.18
CA ALA A 74 22.04 -16.34 -15.90
C ALA A 74 20.80 -15.65 -15.32
N THR A 75 19.93 -16.39 -14.66
CA THR A 75 18.80 -15.84 -13.91
C THR A 75 19.22 -15.58 -12.46
N ALA A 76 18.92 -14.39 -11.91
CA ALA A 76 19.11 -14.09 -10.49
C ALA A 76 17.76 -14.05 -9.79
N SER A 77 17.64 -14.77 -8.67
CA SER A 77 16.50 -14.63 -7.76
C SER A 77 16.86 -13.59 -6.70
N PHE A 78 16.33 -12.37 -6.82
CA PHE A 78 16.62 -11.31 -5.84
C PHE A 78 15.90 -11.52 -4.48
N ARG A 79 15.00 -12.51 -4.38
CA ARG A 79 14.42 -13.05 -3.14
C ARG A 79 13.54 -14.27 -3.43
N ASN A 80 13.57 -15.27 -2.56
CA ASN A 80 12.67 -16.43 -2.63
C ASN A 80 11.47 -16.19 -1.70
N TYR A 81 10.35 -15.72 -2.25
CA TYR A 81 9.06 -15.67 -1.55
C TYR A 81 8.18 -16.75 -2.16
N GLY A 82 7.51 -17.56 -1.32
CA GLY A 82 6.78 -18.80 -1.68
C GLY A 82 5.60 -18.69 -2.67
N TYR A 83 5.60 -17.73 -3.59
CA TYR A 83 4.68 -17.55 -4.72
C TYR A 83 5.38 -17.67 -6.10
N GLY A 84 6.62 -18.17 -6.14
CA GLY A 84 7.40 -18.37 -7.37
C GLY A 84 8.53 -17.34 -7.50
N SER A 85 9.69 -17.81 -7.96
CA SER A 85 10.81 -16.92 -8.25
C SER A 85 10.51 -16.10 -9.51
N LEU A 86 10.58 -14.77 -9.41
CA LEU A 86 10.64 -13.93 -10.59
C LEU A 86 12.01 -14.19 -11.24
N SER A 87 12.04 -14.89 -12.38
CA SER A 87 13.27 -15.09 -13.14
C SER A 87 13.66 -13.79 -13.83
N SER A 88 14.32 -12.87 -13.10
CA SER A 88 14.99 -11.77 -13.76
C SER A 88 16.34 -12.23 -14.28
N ASN A 89 16.66 -11.81 -15.50
CA ASN A 89 18.00 -11.89 -16.03
C ASN A 89 18.96 -11.21 -15.03
N ALA A 90 20.07 -11.85 -14.68
CA ALA A 90 21.08 -11.36 -13.73
C ALA A 90 21.96 -10.23 -14.31
N THR A 91 21.70 -9.84 -15.56
CA THR A 91 22.24 -8.64 -16.19
C THR A 91 21.85 -7.42 -15.37
N SER A 92 22.85 -6.77 -14.80
CA SER A 92 22.65 -5.75 -13.77
C SER A 92 23.86 -4.85 -13.63
N VAL A 93 23.62 -3.66 -13.07
CA VAL A 93 24.67 -2.77 -12.61
C VAL A 93 24.70 -2.83 -11.08
N VAL A 94 25.83 -3.27 -10.52
CA VAL A 94 26.05 -3.35 -9.08
C VAL A 94 26.87 -2.14 -8.63
N VAL A 95 26.32 -1.35 -7.72
CA VAL A 95 27.04 -0.23 -7.08
C VAL A 95 27.42 -0.66 -5.67
N ASN A 96 28.69 -0.93 -5.45
CA ASN A 96 29.23 -1.33 -4.15
C ASN A 96 29.47 -0.15 -3.20
N GLY A 97 29.30 1.08 -3.68
CA GLY A 97 29.38 2.31 -2.88
C GLY A 97 28.09 3.12 -2.98
N ASN A 98 28.17 4.41 -2.60
CA ASN A 98 27.04 5.31 -2.74
C ASN A 98 26.92 5.82 -4.18
N LEU A 99 25.71 5.74 -4.75
CA LEU A 99 25.38 6.43 -5.99
C LEU A 99 24.81 7.82 -5.66
N LEU A 100 25.67 8.85 -5.72
CA LEU A 100 25.24 10.24 -5.58
C LEU A 100 24.82 10.78 -6.95
N VAL A 101 23.51 10.81 -7.22
CA VAL A 101 22.96 11.42 -8.43
C VAL A 101 22.57 12.87 -8.15
N ARG A 102 23.30 13.82 -8.73
CA ARG A 102 22.96 15.26 -8.63
C ARG A 102 21.82 15.68 -9.56
N GLY A 103 21.54 14.90 -10.59
CA GLY A 103 20.46 15.11 -11.57
C GLY A 103 19.23 14.24 -11.30
N ARG A 104 18.32 14.17 -12.28
CA ARG A 104 17.15 13.28 -12.23
C ARG A 104 17.52 11.86 -12.67
N ILE A 105 16.88 10.86 -12.06
CA ILE A 105 16.88 9.47 -12.52
C ILE A 105 15.61 9.27 -13.37
N VAL A 106 15.75 8.78 -14.60
CA VAL A 106 14.64 8.52 -15.52
C VAL A 106 14.62 7.01 -15.84
N PHE A 107 13.45 6.38 -15.67
CA PHE A 107 13.22 4.98 -16.03
C PHE A 107 12.30 4.92 -17.26
N GLN A 108 12.70 4.19 -18.31
CA GLN A 108 11.86 3.89 -19.47
C GLN A 108 11.81 2.36 -19.64
N PRO A 109 10.81 1.68 -19.06
CA PRO A 109 10.63 0.25 -19.26
C PRO A 109 10.24 -0.02 -20.72
N GLU A 110 10.88 -1.01 -21.34
CA GLU A 110 10.59 -1.42 -22.72
C GLU A 110 9.38 -2.37 -22.72
N VAL A 111 8.25 -1.91 -23.26
CA VAL A 111 6.97 -2.65 -23.20
C VAL A 111 6.81 -3.54 -24.43
N TYR A 112 7.07 -4.84 -24.30
CA TYR A 112 6.62 -5.84 -25.27
C TYR A 112 5.44 -6.64 -24.71
N HIS A 113 4.28 -6.42 -25.32
CA HIS A 113 3.05 -7.23 -25.34
C HIS A 113 1.83 -6.84 -24.45
N LYS A 114 0.78 -6.44 -25.19
CA LYS A 114 -0.67 -6.42 -24.99
C LYS A 114 -1.26 -6.60 -23.56
N ASN A 115 -1.94 -5.52 -23.17
CA ASN A 115 -3.08 -5.42 -22.25
C ASN A 115 -2.84 -5.44 -20.74
N TYR A 116 -1.59 -5.47 -20.27
CA TYR A 116 -1.23 -5.13 -18.89
C TYR A 116 0.01 -4.25 -18.87
N VAL A 117 -0.12 -3.02 -18.35
CA VAL A 117 1.05 -2.20 -17.98
C VAL A 117 1.36 -2.49 -16.54
N TYR A 118 2.48 -3.17 -16.33
CA TYR A 118 2.95 -3.49 -15.01
C TYR A 118 4.47 -3.17 -14.92
N ASP A 119 4.81 -1.88 -14.80
CA ASP A 119 6.17 -1.42 -14.44
C ASP A 119 6.31 -0.95 -12.99
N ASN A 120 7.09 -1.66 -12.19
CA ASN A 120 7.71 -1.03 -11.02
C ASN A 120 9.20 -1.26 -10.98
N CYS A 121 9.94 -0.17 -11.14
CA CYS A 121 11.32 -0.18 -11.58
C CYS A 121 12.32 0.42 -10.56
N ALA A 122 11.90 0.84 -9.35
CA ALA A 122 12.79 1.62 -8.48
C ALA A 122 12.69 1.39 -6.96
N LEU A 123 13.87 0.99 -6.42
CA LEU A 123 14.51 1.26 -5.11
C LEU A 123 13.93 2.30 -4.15
N THR A 124 13.17 1.93 -3.13
CA THR A 124 12.82 2.89 -2.09
C THR A 124 13.11 2.20 -0.72
N MET A 125 13.93 2.83 0.15
CA MET A 125 14.39 2.49 1.53
C MET A 125 13.50 2.90 2.72
N THR A 126 12.62 2.04 3.23
CA THR A 126 11.86 2.25 4.47
C THR A 126 12.69 1.99 5.78
N SER A 127 13.18 3.01 6.55
CA SER A 127 13.69 2.89 7.95
C SER A 127 12.87 3.64 9.04
N GLY A 128 12.49 2.90 10.10
CA GLY A 128 11.75 3.34 11.29
C GLY A 128 12.59 3.28 12.55
N ASP A 129 12.41 4.10 13.57
CA ASP A 129 11.28 4.97 13.91
C ASP A 129 11.72 6.43 14.07
N ALA A 130 11.85 7.12 12.94
CA ALA A 130 11.62 8.56 12.73
C ALA A 130 12.04 8.93 11.30
N ASN A 131 11.40 8.25 10.34
CA ASN A 131 11.25 8.60 8.92
C ASN A 131 12.51 8.89 8.10
N ASP A 132 13.24 7.84 7.74
CA ASP A 132 13.89 7.80 6.43
C ASP A 132 13.39 6.58 5.72
N TYR A 133 12.25 6.76 5.04
CA TYR A 133 11.50 5.66 4.51
C TYR A 133 11.24 5.77 3.01
N ALA A 134 11.30 4.66 2.31
CA ALA A 134 11.21 4.66 0.89
C ALA A 134 10.48 3.37 0.45
N TYR A 135 9.42 3.60 -0.32
CA TYR A 135 8.35 2.72 -0.77
C TYR A 135 8.38 2.27 -2.26
N PHE A 136 8.27 0.97 -2.54
CA PHE A 136 8.09 0.42 -3.90
C PHE A 136 6.63 0.16 -4.22
N ARG A 137 6.21 0.55 -5.43
CA ARG A 137 4.88 0.31 -5.98
C ARG A 137 4.87 -1.08 -6.65
N TYR A 138 3.70 -1.70 -6.80
CA TYR A 138 3.59 -2.99 -7.52
C TYR A 138 2.93 -2.79 -8.86
N CYS A 139 3.27 -3.77 -9.69
CA CYS A 139 2.72 -3.96 -10.99
C CYS A 139 2.22 -5.40 -11.05
N GLY A 140 1.00 -5.54 -10.54
CA GLY A 140 0.31 -6.81 -10.32
C GLY A 140 -0.57 -6.83 -9.06
N GLY A 141 -1.37 -5.77 -8.79
CA GLY A 141 -2.32 -5.70 -7.66
C GLY A 141 -1.64 -5.57 -6.27
N GLU A 142 -2.15 -4.86 -5.29
CA GLU A 142 -3.49 -4.32 -5.09
C GLU A 142 -3.42 -2.84 -4.73
N ALA A 143 -4.22 -2.03 -5.42
CA ALA A 143 -4.65 -0.74 -4.91
C ALA A 143 -5.59 -0.99 -3.72
N ASN A 144 -5.04 -1.31 -2.55
CA ASN A 144 -5.80 -1.44 -1.30
C ASN A 144 -5.58 -0.25 -0.36
N SER A 145 -5.53 0.95 -0.96
CA SER A 145 -5.80 2.20 -0.24
C SER A 145 -6.79 3.03 -1.06
N LEU A 146 -8.08 2.88 -0.76
CA LEU A 146 -9.20 3.75 -1.20
C LEU A 146 -9.60 3.70 -2.70
N GLY A 147 -9.39 2.58 -3.38
CA GLY A 147 -9.40 2.52 -4.85
C GLY A 147 -10.31 1.50 -5.55
N THR A 148 -11.27 0.84 -4.90
CA THR A 148 -12.44 0.40 -5.67
C THR A 148 -13.21 1.66 -6.00
N ALA A 149 -13.13 2.10 -7.25
CA ALA A 149 -13.91 3.23 -7.76
C ALA A 149 -15.33 3.12 -7.20
N LEU A 150 -15.77 4.18 -6.50
CA LEU A 150 -17.12 4.36 -5.94
C LEU A 150 -18.16 4.47 -7.08
N SER A 151 -18.17 3.50 -7.99
CA SER A 151 -19.05 3.42 -9.13
C SER A 151 -20.46 3.16 -8.62
N SER A 152 -21.31 4.18 -8.74
CA SER A 152 -22.67 4.15 -8.24
C SER A 152 -23.72 4.14 -9.36
N ASP A 153 -23.29 4.19 -10.62
CA ASP A 153 -24.13 4.22 -11.82
C ASP A 153 -25.13 3.06 -11.83
N ARG A 154 -26.40 3.39 -12.09
CA ARG A 154 -27.51 2.42 -12.11
C ARG A 154 -27.29 1.30 -13.13
N ARG A 155 -26.63 1.58 -14.26
CA ARG A 155 -26.36 0.60 -15.33
C ARG A 155 -25.40 -0.50 -14.90
N LEU A 156 -24.67 -0.30 -13.80
CA LEU A 156 -23.76 -1.27 -13.21
C LEU A 156 -24.43 -2.14 -12.13
N LYS A 157 -25.74 -1.97 -11.88
CA LYS A 157 -26.44 -2.56 -10.74
C LYS A 157 -27.73 -3.25 -11.15
N TYR A 158 -27.94 -4.47 -10.67
CA TYR A 158 -29.27 -5.07 -10.58
C TYR A 158 -29.99 -4.48 -9.36
N VAL A 159 -30.90 -3.54 -9.60
CA VAL A 159 -31.59 -2.79 -8.54
C VAL A 159 -32.76 -3.61 -7.98
N GLY A 160 -32.73 -3.88 -6.67
CA GLY A 160 -33.83 -4.51 -5.93
C GLY A 160 -34.74 -3.50 -5.22
N ASN A 161 -35.40 -3.95 -4.16
CA ASN A 161 -36.24 -3.09 -3.32
C ASN A 161 -35.41 -2.06 -2.54
N GLU A 162 -36.06 -0.97 -2.13
CA GLU A 162 -35.46 0.03 -1.26
C GLU A 162 -34.99 -0.56 0.07
N PHE A 163 -33.86 -0.05 0.56
CA PHE A 163 -33.38 -0.39 1.89
C PHE A 163 -34.11 0.45 2.93
N THR A 164 -34.93 -0.19 3.77
CA THR A 164 -35.85 0.48 4.70
C THR A 164 -35.45 0.37 6.17
N SER A 165 -34.35 -0.32 6.49
CA SER A 165 -33.86 -0.34 7.87
C SER A 165 -33.53 1.09 8.32
N GLY A 166 -33.92 1.44 9.52
CA GLY A 166 -33.83 2.82 9.99
C GLY A 166 -33.80 2.90 11.51
N LEU A 167 -34.64 3.76 12.08
CA LEU A 167 -34.52 4.15 13.49
C LEU A 167 -34.68 2.97 14.46
N ASP A 168 -35.54 2.01 14.13
CA ASP A 168 -35.78 0.81 14.93
C ASP A 168 -34.52 -0.05 15.08
N LYS A 169 -33.81 -0.30 13.97
CA LYS A 169 -32.57 -1.09 13.93
C LYS A 169 -31.42 -0.36 14.60
N ILE A 170 -31.30 0.95 14.38
CA ILE A 170 -30.27 1.77 15.04
C ILE A 170 -30.47 1.79 16.56
N ARG A 171 -31.71 1.83 17.05
CA ARG A 171 -32.01 1.74 18.49
C ARG A 171 -31.64 0.39 19.12
N ALA A 172 -31.69 -0.69 18.36
CA ALA A 172 -31.30 -2.02 18.84
C ALA A 172 -29.76 -2.19 18.93
N LEU A 173 -29.00 -1.32 18.27
CA LEU A 173 -27.55 -1.41 18.18
C LEU A 173 -26.88 -1.05 19.50
N LYS A 174 -25.88 -1.84 19.90
CA LYS A 174 -25.04 -1.57 21.06
C LYS A 174 -23.64 -1.17 20.61
N VAL A 175 -23.14 -0.09 21.20
CA VAL A 175 -21.80 0.45 20.94
C VAL A 175 -20.97 0.30 22.20
N PHE A 176 -19.72 -0.15 22.03
CA PHE A 176 -18.81 -0.49 23.12
C PHE A 176 -17.49 0.24 22.96
N ASN A 177 -16.90 0.63 24.08
CA ASN A 177 -15.47 0.92 24.16
C ASN A 177 -14.72 -0.41 24.29
N TYR A 178 -13.65 -0.58 23.53
CA TYR A 178 -12.85 -1.80 23.56
C TYR A 178 -11.38 -1.52 23.22
N THR A 179 -10.52 -2.49 23.51
CA THR A 179 -9.12 -2.52 23.09
C THR A 179 -8.85 -3.88 22.45
N TYR A 180 -7.89 -3.95 21.53
CA TYR A 180 -7.55 -5.22 20.89
C TYR A 180 -6.68 -6.08 21.81
N LYS A 181 -6.96 -7.39 21.85
CA LYS A 181 -6.19 -8.33 22.68
C LYS A 181 -4.71 -8.35 22.31
N LYS A 182 -4.39 -8.30 21.02
CA LYS A 182 -3.03 -8.31 20.46
C LYS A 182 -2.37 -6.93 20.42
N ASP A 183 -3.07 -5.86 20.80
CA ASP A 183 -2.48 -4.54 20.94
C ASP A 183 -1.88 -4.40 22.36
N GLU A 184 -0.56 -4.26 22.41
CA GLU A 184 0.19 -4.08 23.66
C GLU A 184 -0.01 -2.70 24.27
N THR A 185 -0.23 -1.67 23.42
CA THR A 185 -0.44 -0.28 23.85
C THR A 185 -1.84 -0.03 24.41
N LYS A 186 -2.76 -0.99 24.21
CA LYS A 186 -4.17 -0.92 24.63
C LYS A 186 -4.86 0.36 24.15
N THR A 187 -4.66 0.68 22.87
CA THR A 187 -5.29 1.82 22.20
C THR A 187 -6.82 1.72 22.34
N PRO A 188 -7.48 2.76 22.90
CA PRO A 188 -8.93 2.79 23.01
C PRO A 188 -9.62 2.88 21.64
N HIS A 189 -10.64 2.05 21.44
CA HIS A 189 -11.50 2.08 20.27
C HIS A 189 -12.98 2.11 20.65
N VAL A 190 -13.79 2.60 19.73
CA VAL A 190 -15.26 2.59 19.85
C VAL A 190 -15.83 1.84 18.66
N GLY A 191 -16.78 0.94 18.89
CA GLY A 191 -17.39 0.20 17.80
C GLY A 191 -18.44 -0.79 18.26
N VAL A 192 -18.77 -1.71 17.35
CA VAL A 192 -19.79 -2.74 17.53
C VAL A 192 -19.15 -4.11 17.63
N ILE A 193 -19.83 -5.04 18.31
CA ILE A 193 -19.44 -6.45 18.37
C ILE A 193 -20.11 -7.18 17.20
N ALA A 194 -19.34 -7.86 16.35
CA ALA A 194 -19.84 -8.49 15.13
C ALA A 194 -20.99 -9.49 15.39
N GLN A 195 -20.94 -10.25 16.49
CA GLN A 195 -21.97 -11.22 16.87
C GLN A 195 -23.30 -10.56 17.24
N ASP A 196 -23.26 -9.39 17.89
CA ASP A 196 -24.46 -8.63 18.21
C ASP A 196 -24.99 -7.89 16.98
N LEU A 197 -24.08 -7.34 16.16
CA LEU A 197 -24.43 -6.74 14.88
C LEU A 197 -25.16 -7.73 13.98
N GLN A 198 -24.71 -8.99 13.92
CA GLN A 198 -25.30 -10.03 13.06
C GLN A 198 -26.79 -10.29 13.37
N LYS A 199 -27.21 -10.12 14.63
CA LYS A 199 -28.63 -10.28 15.02
C LYS A 199 -29.52 -9.15 14.48
N ILE A 200 -28.92 -7.98 14.22
CA ILE A 200 -29.63 -6.77 13.80
C ILE A 200 -29.54 -6.60 12.27
N PHE A 201 -28.31 -6.72 11.74
CA PHE A 201 -27.91 -6.62 10.34
C PHE A 201 -27.13 -7.89 9.92
N PRO A 202 -27.82 -9.00 9.61
CA PRO A 202 -27.15 -10.26 9.29
C PRO A 202 -26.26 -10.17 8.04
N ASN A 203 -26.68 -9.39 7.04
CA ASN A 203 -25.91 -9.19 5.80
C ASN A 203 -24.66 -8.32 5.98
N ALA A 204 -24.58 -7.59 7.09
CA ALA A 204 -23.44 -6.75 7.41
C ALA A 204 -22.26 -7.55 7.98
N VAL A 205 -22.43 -8.85 8.23
CA VAL A 205 -21.44 -9.69 8.93
C VAL A 205 -21.07 -10.90 8.08
N LYS A 206 -19.77 -11.15 7.94
CA LYS A 206 -19.22 -12.30 7.22
C LYS A 206 -18.18 -13.02 8.05
N LYS A 207 -18.14 -14.35 7.95
CA LYS A 207 -17.09 -15.16 8.58
C LYS A 207 -15.88 -15.24 7.65
N GLY A 208 -14.72 -14.84 8.17
CA GLY A 208 -13.43 -14.97 7.49
C GLY A 208 -12.93 -16.42 7.45
N ALA A 209 -11.93 -16.67 6.61
CA ALA A 209 -11.29 -17.99 6.48
C ALA A 209 -10.60 -18.44 7.79
N ASP A 210 -10.16 -17.48 8.60
CA ASP A 210 -9.59 -17.68 9.94
C ASP A 210 -10.64 -17.97 11.02
N GLY A 211 -11.92 -17.97 10.66
CA GLY A 211 -13.04 -18.24 11.55
C GLY A 211 -13.56 -17.03 12.34
N PHE A 212 -12.90 -15.87 12.26
CA PHE A 212 -13.40 -14.65 12.91
C PHE A 212 -14.49 -13.98 12.08
N LEU A 213 -15.40 -13.27 12.76
CA LEU A 213 -16.41 -12.47 12.09
C LEU A 213 -15.83 -11.10 11.73
N THR A 214 -16.12 -10.68 10.51
CA THR A 214 -15.81 -9.36 9.97
C THR A 214 -17.11 -8.62 9.70
N ILE A 215 -17.07 -7.30 9.76
CA ILE A 215 -18.22 -6.44 9.52
C ILE A 215 -18.00 -5.55 8.30
N ARG A 216 -19.10 -5.14 7.69
CA ARG A 216 -19.15 -4.08 6.70
C ARG A 216 -20.06 -2.97 7.21
N MET A 217 -19.67 -1.71 7.02
CA MET A 217 -20.33 -0.57 7.67
C MET A 217 -21.51 -0.01 6.88
N GLU A 218 -21.68 -0.40 5.62
CA GLU A 218 -22.60 0.24 4.68
C GLU A 218 -24.07 0.08 5.08
N ASP A 219 -24.49 -1.13 5.45
CA ASP A 219 -25.87 -1.38 5.89
C ASP A 219 -26.24 -0.52 7.11
N MET A 220 -25.30 -0.39 8.05
CA MET A 220 -25.48 0.45 9.24
C MET A 220 -25.48 1.94 8.88
N PHE A 221 -24.59 2.37 7.99
CA PHE A 221 -24.51 3.75 7.53
C PHE A 221 -25.82 4.21 6.85
N TYR A 222 -26.36 3.41 5.93
CA TYR A 222 -27.63 3.75 5.27
C TYR A 222 -28.82 3.64 6.23
N ALA A 223 -28.76 2.77 7.25
CA ALA A 223 -29.77 2.74 8.29
C ALA A 223 -29.75 4.00 9.17
N VAL A 224 -28.57 4.56 9.45
CA VAL A 224 -28.45 5.86 10.14
C VAL A 224 -29.08 6.98 9.29
N ILE A 225 -28.84 7.01 7.98
CA ILE A 225 -29.46 7.99 7.08
C ILE A 225 -30.99 7.89 7.13
N ASN A 226 -31.55 6.69 7.04
CA ASN A 226 -32.99 6.48 7.14
C ASN A 226 -33.54 6.87 8.51
N ALA A 227 -32.81 6.55 9.60
CA ALA A 227 -33.20 6.94 10.95
C ALA A 227 -33.26 8.47 11.12
N ILE A 228 -32.36 9.22 10.50
CA ILE A 228 -32.37 10.68 10.50
C ILE A 228 -33.60 11.21 9.77
N LYS A 229 -33.92 10.66 8.59
CA LYS A 229 -35.14 11.02 7.84
C LYS A 229 -36.42 10.75 8.65
N GLU A 230 -36.50 9.59 9.30
CA GLU A 230 -37.62 9.27 10.18
C GLU A 230 -37.73 10.22 11.38
N LEU A 231 -36.59 10.60 11.96
CA LEU A 231 -36.55 11.53 13.08
C LEU A 231 -37.01 12.93 12.65
N ASP A 232 -36.52 13.42 11.51
CA ASP A 232 -36.93 14.71 10.93
C ASP A 232 -38.46 14.78 10.69
N ALA A 233 -39.03 13.71 10.13
CA ALA A 233 -40.48 13.61 9.94
C ALA A 233 -41.26 13.66 11.27
N LYS A 234 -40.74 12.98 12.31
CA LYS A 234 -41.36 13.01 13.65
C LYS A 234 -41.25 14.37 14.31
N VAL A 235 -40.10 15.03 14.21
CA VAL A 235 -39.87 16.39 14.74
C VAL A 235 -40.81 17.38 14.06
N SER A 236 -40.88 17.37 12.73
CA SER A 236 -41.78 18.22 11.94
C SER A 236 -43.26 18.03 12.32
N ALA A 237 -43.68 16.78 12.56
CA ALA A 237 -45.05 16.48 12.98
C ALA A 237 -45.33 16.97 14.42
N GLN A 238 -44.34 16.84 15.32
CA GLN A 238 -44.45 17.34 16.69
C GLN A 238 -44.52 18.86 16.73
N GLU A 239 -43.71 19.56 15.95
CA GLU A 239 -43.74 21.03 15.84
C GLU A 239 -45.11 21.55 15.37
N LYS A 240 -45.71 20.92 14.36
CA LYS A 240 -47.08 21.27 13.92
C LYS A 240 -48.10 21.10 15.04
N ARG A 241 -48.04 19.98 15.76
CA ARG A 241 -48.94 19.71 16.87
C ARG A 241 -48.75 20.71 18.03
N ILE A 242 -47.51 21.10 18.32
CA ILE A 242 -47.21 22.12 19.33
C ILE A 242 -47.83 23.46 18.91
N ASN A 243 -47.64 23.89 17.66
CA ASN A 243 -48.22 25.14 17.15
C ASN A 243 -49.75 25.15 17.20
N GLU A 244 -50.40 24.02 16.86
CA GLU A 244 -51.85 23.86 16.97
C GLU A 244 -52.33 23.95 18.42
N LEU A 245 -51.65 23.25 19.35
CA LEU A 245 -51.97 23.30 20.76
C LEU A 245 -51.77 24.70 21.36
N GLU A 246 -50.70 25.40 21.00
CA GLU A 246 -50.46 26.79 21.42
C GLU A 246 -51.56 27.73 20.92
N SER A 247 -52.07 27.53 19.70
CA SER A 247 -53.19 28.31 19.16
C SER A 247 -54.48 28.05 19.94
N ILE A 248 -54.77 26.78 20.24
CA ILE A 248 -55.94 26.39 21.05
C ILE A 248 -55.86 26.99 22.45
N VAL A 249 -54.70 26.93 23.11
CA VAL A 249 -54.49 27.52 24.44
C VAL A 249 -54.75 29.03 24.42
N LYS A 250 -54.20 29.76 23.43
CA LYS A 250 -54.44 31.20 23.28
C LYS A 250 -55.94 31.53 23.10
N GLN A 251 -56.66 30.71 22.32
CA GLN A 251 -58.10 30.88 22.14
C GLN A 251 -58.89 30.60 23.42
N GLN A 252 -58.51 29.56 24.17
CA GLN A 252 -59.14 29.23 25.45
C GLN A 252 -58.93 30.34 26.48
N ASP A 253 -57.72 30.87 26.62
CA ASP A 253 -57.42 32.00 27.51
C ASP A 253 -58.24 33.25 27.17
N ALA A 254 -58.40 33.57 25.89
CA ALA A 254 -59.22 34.70 25.44
C ALA A 254 -60.72 34.50 25.78
N ARG A 255 -61.23 33.27 25.61
CA ARG A 255 -62.61 32.91 25.97
C ARG A 255 -62.82 32.96 27.48
N LEU A 256 -61.88 32.46 28.28
CA LEU A 256 -61.92 32.51 29.74
C LEU A 256 -61.98 33.96 30.23
N LYS A 257 -61.10 34.84 29.74
CA LYS A 257 -61.14 36.28 30.07
C LYS A 257 -62.48 36.93 29.71
N THR A 258 -63.05 36.56 28.57
CA THR A 258 -64.36 37.08 28.14
C THR A 258 -65.49 36.60 29.06
N LEU A 259 -65.44 35.36 29.53
CA LEU A 259 -66.42 34.81 30.47
C LEU A 259 -66.29 35.43 31.86
N GLU A 260 -65.07 35.57 32.38
CA GLU A 260 -64.79 36.22 33.66
C GLU A 260 -65.28 37.67 33.67
N ALA A 261 -65.10 38.40 32.56
CA ALA A 261 -65.59 39.77 32.41
C ALA A 261 -67.13 39.88 32.41
N LYS A 262 -67.86 38.81 32.09
CA LYS A 262 -69.34 38.79 32.12
C LYS A 262 -69.92 38.44 33.49
N ILE A 263 -69.10 37.93 34.40
CA ILE A 263 -69.50 37.51 35.75
C ILE A 263 -69.23 38.61 36.79
N LYS A 264 -68.41 39.61 36.44
CA LYS A 264 -68.25 40.88 37.18
C LYS A 264 -69.32 41.89 36.82
#